data_AF-A0A534Z650-F1
#
_entry.id   AF-A0A534Z650-F1
#
_cell.length_a   1.000
_cell.length_b   1.000
_cell.length_c   1.000
_cell.angle_alpha   90.00
_cell.angle_beta   90.00
_cell.angle_gamma   90.00
#
_symmetry.space_group_name_H-M   'P 1'
#
loop_
_entity.id
_entity.type
_entity.pdbx_description
1 polymer ?
#
loop_
_entity_poly.entity_id
_entity_poly.type
_entity_poly.pdbx_seq_one_letter_code
_entity_poly.pdbx_strand_id
1 'polypeptide(L)'
;MEYAQRNPLPVPPGGAYEPIKATIDSVFDWQYALRKRNLLNLYEKGKTLAWNANDLDWSTDVDIERLVRQRVANGLAPMINAMLSPPVHLGDDEVIRMQLHLNAFMLSQFLHGEQGALLATAKIVQGVPWAEAKFYAANQVADEARHVEVYHR
;
A
#
# COMPACT_ATOMS: atom_id res chain seq x y z
N MET A 1 -5.79 -15.07 -7.25
CA MET A 1 -6.62 -14.80 -6.06
C MET A 1 -8.04 -14.59 -6.55
N GLU A 2 -8.98 -15.40 -6.10
CA GLU A 2 -10.41 -15.26 -6.46
C GLU A 2 -11.16 -14.80 -5.21
N TYR A 3 -11.59 -13.54 -5.20
CA TYR A 3 -12.46 -13.00 -4.15
C TYR A 3 -13.45 -12.01 -4.78
N ALA A 4 -14.61 -11.88 -4.17
CA ALA A 4 -15.63 -10.95 -4.62
C ALA A 4 -15.31 -9.54 -4.11
N GLN A 5 -15.00 -8.62 -5.03
CA GLN A 5 -14.86 -7.20 -4.69
C GLN A 5 -16.25 -6.56 -4.52
N ARG A 6 -16.45 -5.84 -3.40
CA ARG A 6 -17.61 -5.00 -3.14
C ARG A 6 -17.15 -3.56 -3.07
N ASN A 7 -17.28 -2.84 -4.17
CA ASN A 7 -16.84 -1.45 -4.25
C ASN A 7 -18.05 -0.52 -4.03
N PRO A 8 -18.06 0.32 -2.98
CA PRO A 8 -19.13 1.31 -2.75
C PRO A 8 -19.10 2.44 -3.79
N LEU A 9 -18.02 2.52 -4.58
CA LEU A 9 -17.81 3.50 -5.64
C LEU A 9 -17.51 2.78 -6.96
N PRO A 10 -17.90 3.35 -8.11
CA PRO A 10 -17.54 2.81 -9.41
C PRO A 10 -16.03 2.82 -9.60
N VAL A 11 -15.46 1.69 -10.03
CA VAL A 11 -14.03 1.57 -10.36
C VAL A 11 -13.86 1.87 -11.85
N PRO A 12 -12.96 2.79 -12.23
CA PRO A 12 -12.69 3.05 -13.64
C PRO A 12 -12.10 1.80 -14.32
N PRO A 13 -12.24 1.67 -15.64
CA PRO A 13 -11.50 0.63 -16.37
C PRO A 13 -10.00 0.78 -16.11
N GLY A 14 -9.30 -0.36 -15.97
CA GLY A 14 -7.87 -0.38 -15.69
C GLY A 14 -7.02 0.40 -16.70
N GLY A 15 -5.81 0.79 -16.27
CA GLY A 15 -4.85 1.49 -17.13
C GLY A 15 -4.06 0.55 -18.05
N ALA A 16 -3.42 1.13 -19.07
CA ALA A 16 -2.49 0.40 -19.93
C ALA A 16 -1.19 0.07 -19.19
N TYR A 17 -0.50 -0.99 -19.62
CA TYR A 17 0.88 -1.24 -19.18
C TYR A 17 1.80 -0.13 -19.67
N GLU A 18 2.51 0.53 -18.76
CA GLU A 18 3.48 1.58 -19.09
C GLU A 18 4.92 1.08 -18.92
N PRO A 19 5.72 1.00 -20.00
CA PRO A 19 7.11 0.61 -19.90
C PRO A 19 7.95 1.77 -19.33
N ILE A 20 8.48 1.58 -18.12
CA ILE A 20 9.41 2.54 -17.50
C ILE A 20 10.84 2.17 -17.89
N LYS A 21 11.47 2.96 -18.77
CA LYS A 21 12.88 2.76 -19.15
C LYS A 21 13.79 2.99 -17.94
N ALA A 22 14.71 2.06 -17.71
CA ALA A 22 15.72 2.17 -16.66
C ALA A 22 17.08 1.70 -17.16
N THR A 23 18.13 2.45 -16.83
CA THR A 23 19.53 2.02 -16.99
C THR A 23 20.06 1.71 -15.60
N ILE A 24 20.49 0.46 -15.37
CA ILE A 24 21.01 0.02 -14.07
C ILE A 24 22.23 -0.88 -14.27
N ASP A 25 23.29 -0.58 -13.54
CA ASP A 25 24.44 -1.47 -13.43
C ASP A 25 24.11 -2.57 -12.41
N SER A 26 24.15 -3.82 -12.85
CA SER A 26 23.95 -4.97 -11.97
C SER A 26 25.28 -5.38 -11.34
N VAL A 27 25.32 -5.42 -10.01
CA VAL A 27 26.53 -5.78 -9.27
C VAL A 27 26.45 -7.20 -8.77
N PHE A 28 27.37 -8.03 -9.23
CA PHE A 28 27.60 -9.37 -8.70
C PHE A 28 28.76 -9.32 -7.71
N ASP A 29 28.51 -9.72 -6.45
CA ASP A 29 29.53 -9.71 -5.40
C ASP A 29 30.32 -11.02 -5.39
N TRP A 30 31.56 -10.98 -5.86
CA TRP A 30 32.49 -12.11 -5.84
C TRP A 30 33.29 -12.24 -4.53
N GLN A 31 33.15 -11.27 -3.62
CA GLN A 31 33.89 -11.27 -2.35
C GLN A 31 33.19 -12.14 -1.29
N TYR A 32 31.86 -12.31 -1.40
CA TYR A 32 31.03 -13.08 -0.46
C TYR A 32 31.24 -12.68 1.01
N ALA A 33 31.68 -11.45 1.27
CA ALA A 33 32.07 -11.00 2.59
C ALA A 33 30.88 -10.36 3.30
N LEU A 34 30.63 -10.76 4.54
CA LEU A 34 29.57 -10.19 5.38
C LEU A 34 30.19 -9.34 6.51
N ARG A 35 30.14 -8.02 6.37
CA ARG A 35 30.74 -7.02 7.27
C ARG A 35 29.70 -6.05 7.86
N LYS A 36 28.51 -5.92 7.28
CA LYS A 36 27.44 -4.97 7.68
C LYS A 36 26.41 -5.63 8.59
N ARG A 37 26.79 -5.78 9.85
CA ARG A 37 25.96 -6.47 10.87
C ARG A 37 24.58 -5.83 11.07
N ASN A 38 24.46 -4.51 10.93
CA ASN A 38 23.19 -3.80 11.03
C ASN A 38 22.17 -4.22 9.96
N LEU A 39 22.62 -4.44 8.72
CA LEU A 39 21.74 -4.90 7.63
C LEU A 39 21.31 -6.35 7.82
N LEU A 40 22.23 -7.20 8.31
CA LEU A 40 21.86 -8.57 8.70
C LEU A 40 20.82 -8.57 9.82
N ASN A 41 20.95 -7.69 10.82
CA ASN A 41 19.95 -7.59 11.88
C ASN A 41 18.57 -7.17 11.36
N LEU A 42 18.52 -6.26 10.37
CA LEU A 42 17.26 -5.88 9.73
C LEU A 42 16.67 -7.05 8.93
N TYR A 43 17.51 -7.78 8.19
CA TYR A 43 17.09 -8.97 7.47
C TYR A 43 16.54 -10.07 8.39
N GLU A 44 17.21 -10.34 9.52
CA GLU A 44 16.72 -11.31 10.51
C GLU A 44 15.39 -10.88 11.14
N LYS A 45 15.22 -9.58 11.43
CA LYS A 45 13.95 -9.03 11.90
C LYS A 45 12.85 -9.23 10.86
N GLY A 46 13.12 -8.91 9.60
CA GLY A 46 12.17 -9.06 8.50
C GLY A 46 11.71 -10.51 8.32
N LYS A 47 12.64 -11.47 8.34
CA LYS A 47 12.28 -12.91 8.32
C LYS A 47 11.42 -13.33 9.50
N THR A 48 11.74 -12.84 10.70
CA THR A 48 11.04 -13.23 11.94
C THR A 48 9.63 -12.63 12.02
N LEU A 49 9.44 -11.42 11.49
CA LEU A 49 8.20 -10.65 11.56
C LEU A 49 7.38 -10.70 10.27
N ALA A 50 7.74 -11.60 9.35
CA ALA A 50 6.98 -11.83 8.13
C ALA A 50 5.57 -12.33 8.45
N TRP A 51 4.61 -12.01 7.59
CA TRP A 51 3.20 -12.38 7.73
C TRP A 51 2.65 -12.87 6.39
N ASN A 52 1.54 -13.60 6.39
CA ASN A 52 0.87 -14.06 5.18
C ASN A 52 -0.52 -13.42 5.06
N ALA A 53 -0.87 -12.94 3.86
CA ALA A 53 -2.20 -12.42 3.60
C ALA A 53 -3.29 -13.44 3.94
N ASN A 54 -3.05 -14.73 3.74
CA ASN A 54 -4.01 -15.79 4.05
C ASN A 54 -4.22 -16.04 5.55
N ASP A 55 -3.33 -15.53 6.42
CA ASP A 55 -3.47 -15.66 7.88
C ASP A 55 -4.44 -14.63 8.45
N LEU A 56 -4.83 -13.61 7.67
CA LEU A 56 -5.82 -12.62 8.07
C LEU A 56 -7.24 -13.18 7.96
N ASP A 57 -8.08 -12.89 8.96
CA ASP A 57 -9.49 -13.25 8.93
C ASP A 57 -10.30 -12.29 8.05
N TRP A 58 -10.30 -12.58 6.75
CA TRP A 58 -11.03 -11.86 5.73
C TRP A 58 -12.55 -12.03 5.79
N SER A 59 -13.08 -12.85 6.70
CA SER A 59 -14.52 -12.95 6.92
C SER A 59 -15.08 -11.78 7.77
N THR A 60 -14.19 -11.01 8.40
CA THR A 60 -14.55 -9.81 9.16
C THR A 60 -15.27 -8.80 8.28
N ASP A 61 -16.51 -8.44 8.64
CA ASP A 61 -17.33 -7.45 7.92
C ASP A 61 -16.78 -6.02 8.12
N VAL A 62 -16.18 -5.46 7.08
CA VAL A 62 -15.67 -4.08 7.06
C VAL A 62 -16.56 -3.22 6.16
N ASP A 63 -17.58 -2.60 6.76
CA ASP A 63 -18.51 -1.70 6.07
C ASP A 63 -18.15 -0.22 6.35
N ILE A 64 -17.35 0.35 5.45
CA ILE A 64 -16.90 1.74 5.53
C ILE A 64 -18.06 2.72 5.35
N GLU A 65 -19.04 2.40 4.50
CA GLU A 65 -20.19 3.28 4.27
C GLU A 65 -21.05 3.39 5.53
N ARG A 66 -21.35 2.26 6.18
CA ARG A 66 -22.06 2.24 7.47
C ARG A 66 -21.31 3.04 8.53
N LEU A 67 -19.99 2.89 8.62
CA LEU A 67 -19.15 3.65 9.55
C LEU A 67 -19.24 5.16 9.29
N VAL A 68 -19.14 5.58 8.03
CA VAL A 68 -19.23 7.00 7.64
C VAL A 68 -20.62 7.56 7.92
N ARG A 69 -21.69 6.82 7.61
CA ARG A 69 -23.07 7.20 7.91
C ARG A 69 -23.29 7.43 9.40
N GLN A 70 -22.74 6.58 10.26
CA GLN A 70 -22.79 6.77 11.71
C GLN A 70 -22.06 8.05 12.15
N ARG A 71 -20.90 8.36 11.56
CA ARG A 71 -20.17 9.60 11.86
C ARG A 71 -20.95 10.85 11.43
N VAL A 72 -21.61 10.80 10.27
CA VAL A 72 -22.47 11.89 9.80
C VAL A 72 -23.67 12.10 10.70
N ALA A 73 -24.34 11.02 11.13
CA ALA A 73 -25.41 11.08 12.12
C ALA A 73 -24.95 11.68 13.47
N ASN A 74 -23.67 11.54 13.81
CA ASN A 74 -23.03 12.12 14.98
C ASN A 74 -22.45 13.53 14.75
N GLY A 75 -22.81 14.21 13.66
CA GLY A 75 -22.45 15.61 13.41
C GLY A 75 -21.19 15.85 12.59
N LEU A 76 -20.68 14.84 11.86
CA LEU A 76 -19.51 15.02 10.99
C LEU A 76 -19.76 16.06 9.88
N ALA A 77 -20.96 16.12 9.29
CA ALA A 77 -21.24 17.05 8.19
C ALA A 77 -21.17 18.53 8.60
N PRO A 78 -21.82 18.98 9.70
CA PRO A 78 -21.61 20.33 10.23
C PRO A 78 -20.15 20.63 10.56
N MET A 79 -19.42 19.67 11.16
CA MET A 79 -18.01 19.83 11.49
C MET A 79 -17.14 20.08 10.24
N ILE A 80 -17.35 19.29 9.18
CA ILE A 80 -16.61 19.45 7.92
C ILE A 80 -16.93 20.80 7.26
N ASN A 81 -18.19 21.21 7.24
CA ASN A 81 -18.58 22.51 6.69
C ASN A 81 -17.94 23.67 7.45
N ALA A 82 -17.90 23.60 8.80
CA ALA A 82 -17.23 24.61 9.60
C ALA A 82 -15.71 24.65 9.35
N MET A 83 -15.07 23.49 9.23
CA MET A 83 -13.61 23.38 9.05
C MET A 83 -13.16 23.82 7.64
N LEU A 84 -13.86 23.38 6.60
CA LEU A 84 -13.47 23.64 5.21
C LEU A 84 -14.05 24.95 4.67
N SER A 85 -15.13 25.46 5.27
CA SER A 85 -15.87 26.64 4.82
C SER A 85 -16.11 26.63 3.29
N PRO A 86 -16.70 25.54 2.74
CA PRO A 86 -16.88 25.43 1.30
C PRO A 86 -17.88 26.50 0.79
N PRO A 87 -17.76 26.96 -0.48
CA PRO A 87 -18.67 27.95 -1.05
C PRO A 87 -20.15 27.53 -1.02
N VAL A 88 -20.40 26.22 -1.08
CA VAL A 88 -21.71 25.59 -0.93
C VAL A 88 -21.60 24.56 0.19
N HIS A 89 -22.54 24.60 1.14
CA HIS A 89 -22.57 23.63 2.22
C HIS A 89 -22.82 22.23 1.69
N LEU A 90 -22.05 21.27 2.18
CA LEU A 90 -22.22 19.86 1.85
C LEU A 90 -23.30 19.26 2.75
N GLY A 91 -24.32 18.66 2.15
CA GLY A 91 -25.31 17.83 2.86
C GLY A 91 -24.74 16.48 3.28
N ASP A 92 -25.51 15.73 4.06
CA ASP A 92 -25.09 14.45 4.64
C ASP A 92 -24.61 13.45 3.57
N ASP A 93 -25.37 13.25 2.50
CA ASP A 93 -25.01 12.33 1.41
C ASP A 93 -23.78 12.79 0.62
N GLU A 94 -23.55 14.11 0.52
CA GLU A 94 -22.37 14.67 -0.13
C GLU A 94 -21.13 14.43 0.71
N VAL A 95 -21.23 14.62 2.03
CA VAL A 95 -20.16 14.30 2.98
C VAL A 95 -19.86 12.80 3.00
N ILE A 96 -20.89 11.94 2.97
CA ILE A 96 -20.70 10.48 2.90
C ILE A 96 -19.92 10.12 1.64
N ARG A 97 -20.35 10.60 0.46
CA ARG A 97 -19.65 10.34 -0.81
C ARG A 97 -18.23 10.87 -0.78
N MET A 98 -18.01 12.09 -0.28
CA MET A 98 -16.68 12.67 -0.16
C MET A 98 -15.76 11.78 0.69
N GLN A 99 -16.23 11.33 1.86
CA GLN A 99 -15.45 10.47 2.75
C GLN A 99 -15.13 9.11 2.13
N LEU A 100 -16.08 8.52 1.40
CA LEU A 100 -15.84 7.28 0.65
C LEU A 100 -14.78 7.48 -0.43
N HIS A 101 -14.86 8.57 -1.19
CA HIS A 101 -13.86 8.90 -2.21
C HIS A 101 -12.48 9.15 -1.61
N LEU A 102 -12.40 9.86 -0.47
CA LEU A 102 -11.14 10.10 0.23
C LEU A 102 -10.51 8.79 0.72
N ASN A 103 -11.33 7.87 1.27
CA ASN A 103 -10.85 6.56 1.71
C ASN A 103 -10.35 5.72 0.53
N ALA A 104 -11.13 5.62 -0.54
CA ALA A 104 -10.74 4.90 -1.76
C ALA A 104 -9.49 5.51 -2.41
N PHE A 105 -9.38 6.84 -2.45
CA PHE A 105 -8.20 7.54 -2.95
C PHE A 105 -6.96 7.17 -2.13
N MET A 106 -7.04 7.24 -0.80
CA MET A 106 -5.93 6.91 0.09
C MET A 106 -5.47 5.45 -0.08
N LEU A 107 -6.39 4.49 -0.09
CA LEU A 107 -6.06 3.07 -0.32
C LEU A 107 -5.45 2.85 -1.71
N SER A 108 -5.96 3.54 -2.72
CA SER A 108 -5.34 3.53 -4.05
C SER A 108 -3.91 4.07 -3.99
N GLN A 109 -3.64 5.18 -3.30
CA GLN A 109 -2.29 5.72 -3.18
C GLN A 109 -1.34 4.74 -2.48
N PHE A 110 -1.81 4.00 -1.47
CA PHE A 110 -1.01 2.92 -0.88
C PHE A 110 -0.69 1.85 -1.93
N LEU A 111 -1.69 1.29 -2.61
CA LEU A 111 -1.46 0.27 -3.65
C LEU A 111 -0.43 0.72 -4.71
N HIS A 112 -0.56 1.94 -5.23
CA HIS A 112 0.40 2.50 -6.19
C HIS A 112 1.80 2.68 -5.57
N GLY A 113 1.84 3.14 -4.32
CA GLY A 113 3.07 3.28 -3.54
C GLY A 113 3.79 1.95 -3.35
N GLU A 114 3.07 0.90 -2.95
CA GLU A 114 3.64 -0.44 -2.76
C GLU A 114 4.14 -1.04 -4.09
N GLN A 115 3.42 -0.83 -5.20
CA GLN A 115 3.90 -1.23 -6.52
C GLN A 115 5.20 -0.50 -6.90
N GLY A 116 5.30 0.79 -6.59
CA GLY A 116 6.52 1.57 -6.79
C GLY A 116 7.67 1.11 -5.89
N ALA A 117 7.38 0.83 -4.62
CA ALA A 117 8.33 0.34 -3.62
C ALA A 117 8.87 -1.05 -4.01
N LEU A 118 8.01 -1.93 -4.53
CA LEU A 118 8.40 -3.22 -5.09
C LEU A 118 9.44 -3.07 -6.20
N LEU A 119 9.23 -2.14 -7.13
CA LEU A 119 10.21 -1.85 -8.19
C LEU A 119 11.50 -1.22 -7.64
N ALA A 120 11.38 -0.32 -6.66
CA ALA A 120 12.51 0.36 -6.05
C ALA A 120 13.41 -0.64 -5.28
N THR A 121 12.83 -1.49 -4.46
CA THR A 121 13.55 -2.52 -3.68
C THR A 121 14.20 -3.55 -4.60
N ALA A 122 13.55 -3.96 -5.69
CA ALA A 122 14.15 -4.84 -6.71
C ALA A 122 15.39 -4.21 -7.37
N LYS A 123 15.37 -2.89 -7.63
CA LYS A 123 16.54 -2.17 -8.14
C LYS A 123 17.68 -2.11 -7.12
N ILE A 124 17.37 -1.97 -5.82
CA ILE A 124 18.39 -2.03 -4.76
C ILE A 124 19.08 -3.40 -4.77
N VAL A 125 18.31 -4.50 -4.87
CA VAL A 125 18.87 -5.86 -4.99
C VAL A 125 19.86 -5.96 -6.15
N GLN A 126 19.56 -5.35 -7.30
CA GLN A 126 20.45 -5.39 -8.47
C GLN A 126 21.73 -4.55 -8.28
N GLY A 127 21.59 -3.30 -7.82
CA GLY A 127 22.67 -2.31 -7.90
C GLY A 127 23.62 -2.22 -6.70
N VAL A 128 23.20 -2.63 -5.49
CA VAL A 128 24.09 -2.48 -4.33
C VAL A 128 25.22 -3.50 -4.34
N PRO A 129 26.45 -3.14 -3.90
CA PRO A 129 27.60 -4.03 -3.97
C PRO A 129 27.70 -5.02 -2.81
N TRP A 130 26.94 -4.82 -1.74
CA TRP A 130 27.06 -5.62 -0.50
C TRP A 130 25.96 -6.67 -0.41
N ALA A 131 26.34 -7.93 -0.19
CA ALA A 131 25.39 -9.04 -0.07
C ALA A 131 24.34 -8.81 1.03
N GLU A 132 24.70 -8.20 2.15
CA GLU A 132 23.78 -7.93 3.27
C GLU A 132 22.70 -6.90 2.90
N ALA A 133 23.05 -5.93 2.06
CA ALA A 133 22.08 -4.98 1.52
C ALA A 133 21.14 -5.68 0.54
N LYS A 134 21.65 -6.61 -0.28
CA LYS A 134 20.82 -7.43 -1.17
C LYS A 134 19.88 -8.35 -0.36
N PHE A 135 20.34 -8.95 0.73
CA PHE A 135 19.51 -9.80 1.59
C PHE A 135 18.36 -9.01 2.22
N TYR A 136 18.68 -7.85 2.81
CA TYR A 136 17.66 -6.99 3.38
C TYR A 136 16.68 -6.47 2.32
N ALA A 137 17.18 -6.00 1.18
CA ALA A 137 16.33 -5.53 0.09
C ALA A 137 15.47 -6.64 -0.53
N ALA A 138 15.97 -7.88 -0.62
CA ALA A 138 15.19 -9.02 -1.11
C ALA A 138 14.03 -9.37 -0.16
N ASN A 139 14.24 -9.25 1.15
CA ASN A 139 13.14 -9.36 2.10
C ASN A 139 12.11 -8.23 1.88
N GLN A 140 12.55 -6.99 1.64
CA GLN A 140 11.64 -5.88 1.31
C GLN A 140 10.88 -6.10 -0.01
N VAL A 141 11.51 -6.65 -1.06
CA VAL A 141 10.81 -7.04 -2.30
C VAL A 141 9.65 -7.98 -2.00
N ALA A 142 9.86 -8.97 -1.13
CA ALA A 142 8.80 -9.89 -0.72
C ALA A 142 7.74 -9.18 0.13
N ASP A 143 8.12 -8.23 0.99
CA ASP A 143 7.18 -7.45 1.80
C ASP A 143 6.26 -6.59 0.91
N GLU A 144 6.82 -5.83 -0.04
CA GLU A 144 6.00 -4.97 -0.90
C GLU A 144 5.12 -5.78 -1.85
N ALA A 145 5.56 -6.97 -2.27
CA ALA A 145 4.71 -7.88 -3.03
C ALA A 145 3.48 -8.33 -2.21
N ARG A 146 3.66 -8.63 -0.92
CA ARG A 146 2.55 -8.98 -0.01
C ARG A 146 1.65 -7.78 0.28
N HIS A 147 2.21 -6.58 0.39
CA HIS A 147 1.43 -5.35 0.54
C HIS A 147 0.56 -5.09 -0.70
N VAL A 148 1.11 -5.22 -1.91
CA VAL A 148 0.35 -5.13 -3.17
C VAL A 148 -0.76 -6.19 -3.21
N GLU A 149 -0.48 -7.43 -2.83
CA GLU A 149 -1.48 -8.51 -2.74
C GLU A 149 -2.65 -8.12 -1.82
N VAL A 150 -2.35 -7.55 -0.66
CA VAL A 150 -3.37 -7.15 0.33
C VAL A 150 -4.18 -5.93 -0.11
N TYR A 151 -3.54 -4.89 -0.63
CA TYR A 151 -4.27 -3.69 -1.09
C TYR A 151 -5.03 -3.90 -2.40
N HIS A 152 -4.67 -4.91 -3.19
CA HIS A 152 -5.46 -5.31 -4.36
C HIS A 152 -6.80 -5.96 -3.95
N ARG A 153 -6.91 -6.47 -2.72
CA ARG A 153 -8.11 -7.12 -2.19
C ARG A 153 -9.20 -6.14 -1.82
#